data_AF-A0A2G5VUP4-F1
#
_entry.id   AF-A0A2G5VUP4-F1
#
_cell.length_a   1.000
_cell.length_b   1.000
_cell.length_c   1.000
_cell.angle_alpha   90.00
_cell.angle_beta   90.00
_cell.angle_gamma   90.00
#
_symmetry.space_group_name_H-M   'P 1'
#
loop_
_entity.id
_entity.type
_entity.pdbx_description
1 polymer ?
#
loop_
_entity_poly.entity_id
_entity_poly.type
_entity_poly.pdbx_seq_one_letter_code
_entity_poly.pdbx_strand_id
1 'polypeptide(L)'
;MKLSNLPYLVQKEILLNIQYSDLIMLSFASKNVKKIIKSSQITRFKSISSIVYNYFLMGPEMVYIPSKTKRDFIMGMKNRNFLNNTCFPLNVSGKIIAFELCTRYRCPVASYQLDDKESVLESIHNYFLDLFGSSVEYHLKAGYGWRDNDDRIPNLQNLSVCSIRNSRFANMTNLQNFLASNLVSKRIYMVDKGEDSFDPESKFYQTESIEGELSASATLRHFQGRQAVVTCH
;
A
#
# COMPACT_ATOMS: atom_id res chain seq x y z
N MET A 1 -21.89 0.53 21.07
CA MET A 1 -21.84 1.76 20.24
C MET A 1 -23.26 2.08 19.79
N LYS A 2 -23.74 3.33 19.85
CA LYS A 2 -25.15 3.66 19.54
C LYS A 2 -25.59 3.29 18.11
N LEU A 3 -24.67 3.27 17.14
CA LEU A 3 -24.94 2.90 15.75
C LEU A 3 -25.62 1.53 15.60
N SER A 4 -25.23 0.53 16.41
CA SER A 4 -25.79 -0.82 16.31
C SER A 4 -27.26 -0.89 16.75
N ASN A 5 -27.76 0.13 17.46
CA ASN A 5 -29.14 0.17 17.93
C ASN A 5 -30.07 0.85 16.93
N LEU A 6 -29.52 1.46 15.86
CA LEU A 6 -30.32 2.11 14.82
C LEU A 6 -30.86 1.08 13.83
N PRO A 7 -31.99 1.35 13.15
CA PRO A 7 -32.44 0.51 12.05
C PRO A 7 -31.39 0.38 10.95
N TYR A 8 -31.31 -0.78 10.29
CA TYR A 8 -30.27 -1.06 9.29
C TYR A 8 -30.19 -0.02 8.18
N LEU A 9 -31.34 0.47 7.68
CA LEU A 9 -31.37 1.52 6.65
C LEU A 9 -30.71 2.82 7.13
N VAL A 10 -30.93 3.20 8.38
CA VAL A 10 -30.30 4.38 8.99
C VAL A 10 -28.80 4.16 9.17
N GLN A 11 -28.38 2.97 9.61
CA GLN A 11 -26.95 2.62 9.70
C GLN A 11 -26.28 2.74 8.33
N LYS A 12 -26.90 2.18 7.29
CA LYS A 12 -26.39 2.20 5.92
C LYS A 12 -26.24 3.64 5.42
N GLU A 13 -27.25 4.47 5.59
CA GLU A 13 -27.23 5.87 5.16
C GLU A 13 -26.12 6.67 5.86
N ILE A 14 -25.99 6.53 7.18
CA ILE A 14 -24.92 7.18 7.96
C ILE A 14 -23.55 6.75 7.41
N LEU A 15 -23.33 5.44 7.27
CA LEU A 15 -22.03 4.91 6.85
C LEU A 15 -21.68 5.25 5.38
N LEU A 16 -22.69 5.41 4.50
CA LEU A 16 -22.49 5.84 3.11
C LEU A 16 -21.93 7.26 3.03
N ASN A 17 -22.32 8.14 3.96
CA ASN A 17 -21.91 9.55 3.98
C ASN A 17 -20.58 9.78 4.74
N ILE A 18 -19.97 8.74 5.30
CA ILE A 18 -18.69 8.82 6.02
C ILE A 18 -17.51 8.56 5.05
N GLN A 19 -16.38 9.25 5.26
CA GLN A 19 -15.16 9.06 4.46
C GLN A 19 -14.52 7.70 4.71
N TYR A 20 -13.71 7.21 3.76
CA TYR A 20 -13.07 5.90 3.90
C TYR A 20 -12.13 5.83 5.11
N SER A 21 -11.35 6.88 5.38
CA SER A 21 -10.47 6.97 6.55
C SER A 21 -11.24 6.80 7.86
N ASP A 22 -12.35 7.52 8.00
CA ASP A 22 -13.23 7.46 9.17
C ASP A 22 -13.92 6.09 9.31
N LEU A 23 -14.35 5.47 8.19
CA LEU A 23 -14.89 4.12 8.20
C LEU A 23 -13.87 3.10 8.71
N ILE A 24 -12.61 3.21 8.27
CA ILE A 24 -11.54 2.32 8.73
C ILE A 24 -11.32 2.53 10.23
N MET A 25 -11.26 3.77 10.69
CA MET A 25 -11.13 4.07 12.13
C MET A 25 -12.27 3.51 12.97
N LEU A 26 -13.51 3.70 12.52
CA LEU A 26 -14.69 3.12 13.18
C LEU A 26 -14.63 1.59 13.19
N SER A 27 -14.12 0.98 12.13
CA SER A 27 -13.99 -0.47 12.03
C SER A 27 -12.99 -1.07 13.03
N PHE A 28 -12.04 -0.29 13.54
CA PHE A 28 -11.15 -0.70 14.63
C PHE A 28 -11.82 -0.70 16.01
N ALA A 29 -12.95 -0.01 16.18
CA ALA A 29 -13.59 0.14 17.49
C ALA A 29 -14.17 -1.18 18.02
N SER A 30 -14.67 -2.07 17.15
CA SER A 30 -15.09 -3.42 17.55
C SER A 30 -15.34 -4.35 16.35
N LYS A 31 -15.26 -5.66 16.59
CA LYS A 31 -15.63 -6.70 15.60
C LYS A 31 -17.06 -6.53 15.06
N ASN A 32 -18.01 -6.13 15.92
CA ASN A 32 -19.40 -5.92 15.53
C ASN A 32 -19.56 -4.71 14.60
N VAL A 33 -18.89 -3.60 14.91
CA VAL A 33 -18.90 -2.40 14.06
C VAL A 33 -18.26 -2.70 12.71
N LYS A 34 -17.11 -3.40 12.69
CA LYS A 34 -16.50 -3.89 11.45
C LYS A 34 -17.48 -4.72 10.62
N LYS A 35 -18.20 -5.66 11.23
CA LYS A 35 -19.21 -6.49 10.55
C LYS A 35 -20.33 -5.65 9.94
N ILE A 36 -20.86 -4.66 10.67
CA ILE A 36 -21.88 -3.73 10.18
C ILE A 36 -21.37 -2.92 8.99
N ILE A 37 -20.15 -2.37 9.09
CA ILE A 37 -19.52 -1.61 8.00
C ILE A 37 -19.37 -2.51 6.76
N LYS A 38 -18.80 -3.70 6.93
CA LYS A 38 -18.57 -4.66 5.84
C LYS A 38 -19.87 -5.06 5.15
N SER A 39 -20.95 -5.32 5.88
CA SER A 39 -22.25 -5.71 5.29
C SER A 39 -23.01 -4.53 4.67
N SER A 40 -22.84 -3.32 5.20
CA SER A 40 -23.58 -2.14 4.71
C SER A 40 -22.89 -1.45 3.52
N GLN A 41 -21.57 -1.61 3.40
CA GLN A 41 -20.74 -0.93 2.39
C GLN A 41 -20.29 -1.85 1.25
N ILE A 42 -20.89 -3.05 1.08
CA ILE A 42 -20.48 -4.03 0.05
C ILE A 42 -20.35 -3.41 -1.34
N THR A 43 -21.36 -2.68 -1.81
CA THR A 43 -21.34 -2.06 -3.14
C THR A 43 -20.23 -1.02 -3.27
N ARG A 44 -20.03 -0.22 -2.22
CA ARG A 44 -19.01 0.84 -2.17
C ARG A 44 -17.58 0.28 -2.08
N PHE A 45 -17.39 -0.88 -1.45
CA PHE A 45 -16.09 -1.55 -1.40
C PHE A 45 -15.81 -2.30 -2.71
N LYS A 46 -16.82 -2.92 -3.33
CA LYS A 46 -16.69 -3.56 -4.65
C LYS A 46 -16.35 -2.57 -5.77
N SER A 47 -16.69 -1.29 -5.63
CA SER A 47 -16.31 -0.25 -6.60
C SER A 47 -14.87 0.22 -6.47
N ILE A 48 -14.14 -0.20 -5.43
CA ILE A 48 -12.71 0.11 -5.27
C ILE A 48 -11.94 -0.85 -6.19
N SER A 49 -11.32 -0.32 -7.24
CA SER A 49 -10.47 -1.12 -8.12
C SER A 49 -9.14 -1.44 -7.48
N SER A 50 -8.54 -0.48 -6.79
CA SER A 50 -7.24 -0.66 -6.17
C SER A 50 -7.03 0.19 -4.91
N ILE A 51 -6.05 -0.20 -4.11
CA ILE A 51 -5.50 0.55 -2.98
C ILE A 51 -4.00 0.70 -3.21
N VAL A 52 -3.50 1.93 -3.06
CA VAL A 52 -2.10 2.25 -3.35
C VAL A 52 -1.34 2.54 -2.06
N TYR A 53 -0.29 1.77 -1.80
CA TYR A 53 0.74 2.08 -0.82
C TYR A 53 1.79 2.98 -1.46
N ASN A 54 2.01 4.17 -0.92
CA ASN A 54 2.89 5.16 -1.51
C ASN A 54 3.98 5.61 -0.55
N TYR A 55 5.20 5.22 -0.86
CA TYR A 55 6.40 5.47 -0.08
C TYR A 55 7.06 6.77 -0.56
N PHE A 56 7.12 7.76 0.33
CA PHE A 56 7.74 9.06 0.10
C PHE A 56 8.92 9.28 1.05
N LEU A 57 10.01 9.85 0.52
CA LEU A 57 11.19 10.29 1.28
C LEU A 57 10.90 11.25 2.45
N MET A 58 9.98 12.19 2.24
CA MET A 58 9.78 13.33 3.13
C MET A 58 8.32 13.39 3.58
N GLY A 59 7.94 12.47 4.46
CA GLY A 59 6.63 12.44 5.07
C GLY A 59 6.20 11.07 5.53
N PRO A 60 5.00 10.95 6.12
CA PRO A 60 4.41 9.65 6.37
C PRO A 60 4.21 8.91 5.04
N GLU A 61 4.45 7.61 5.06
CA GLU A 61 4.05 6.70 3.99
C GLU A 61 2.52 6.73 3.93
N MET A 62 1.94 6.90 2.74
CA MET A 62 0.51 7.13 2.62
C MET A 62 -0.16 5.98 1.87
N VAL A 63 -1.29 5.52 2.40
CA VAL A 63 -2.19 4.59 1.73
C VAL A 63 -3.43 5.33 1.27
N TYR A 64 -3.80 5.16 0.00
CA TYR A 64 -4.97 5.83 -0.57
C TYR A 64 -5.72 4.98 -1.58
N ILE A 65 -7.00 5.32 -1.76
CA ILE A 65 -7.82 4.83 -2.87
C ILE A 65 -7.69 5.84 -4.02
N PRO A 66 -7.25 5.42 -5.22
CA PRO A 66 -7.20 6.30 -6.38
C PRO A 66 -8.62 6.59 -6.86
N SER A 67 -8.89 7.86 -7.13
CA SER A 67 -10.11 8.33 -7.80
C SER A 67 -9.71 9.12 -9.06
N LYS A 68 -10.64 9.27 -10.01
CA LYS A 68 -10.38 9.94 -11.30
C LYS A 68 -9.76 11.33 -11.16
N THR A 69 -10.09 12.04 -10.09
CA THR A 69 -9.70 13.45 -9.89
C THR A 69 -8.91 13.71 -8.61
N LYS A 70 -8.82 12.73 -7.69
CA LYS A 70 -8.21 12.92 -6.37
C LYS A 70 -7.71 11.61 -5.77
N ARG A 71 -6.96 11.72 -4.67
CA ARG A 71 -6.55 10.60 -3.82
C ARG A 71 -7.35 10.66 -2.53
N ASP A 72 -8.11 9.61 -2.23
CA ASP A 72 -8.78 9.49 -0.94
C ASP A 72 -7.81 8.79 0.02
N PHE A 73 -7.07 9.56 0.81
CA PHE A 73 -6.13 9.04 1.81
C PHE A 73 -6.89 8.31 2.91
N ILE A 74 -6.55 7.03 3.10
CA ILE A 74 -7.23 6.16 4.06
C ILE A 74 -6.38 5.86 5.28
N MET A 75 -5.06 5.92 5.14
CA MET A 75 -4.10 5.69 6.22
C MET A 75 -2.77 6.38 5.91
N GLY A 76 -2.05 6.74 6.95
CA GLY A 76 -0.61 7.02 6.88
C GLY A 76 0.18 6.10 7.78
N MET A 77 1.49 6.06 7.61
CA MET A 77 2.42 5.38 8.49
C MET A 77 3.64 6.26 8.72
N LYS A 78 4.18 6.27 9.94
CA LYS A 78 5.42 6.99 10.24
C LYS A 78 6.24 6.29 11.31
N ASN A 79 7.54 6.52 11.24
CA ASN A 79 8.45 6.13 12.32
C ASN A 79 8.16 6.95 13.59
N ARG A 80 8.04 6.26 14.73
CA ARG A 80 7.72 6.78 16.07
C ARG A 80 8.88 7.51 16.75
N ASN A 81 9.98 7.80 16.06
CA ASN A 81 11.12 8.55 16.60
C ASN A 81 10.81 10.01 17.04
N PHE A 82 9.55 10.43 17.04
CA PHE A 82 9.11 11.75 17.51
C PHE A 82 8.09 11.63 18.64
N LEU A 83 8.44 12.22 19.78
CA LEU A 83 7.77 12.26 21.09
C LEU A 83 6.37 12.91 21.08
N ASN A 84 5.45 12.50 20.21
CA ASN A 84 4.07 12.97 20.27
C ASN A 84 3.24 12.08 21.20
N ASN A 85 2.91 12.62 22.38
CA ASN A 85 2.06 12.01 23.40
C ASN A 85 0.57 11.89 23.02
N THR A 86 0.18 12.28 21.80
CA THR A 86 -1.22 12.30 21.35
C THR A 86 -1.68 11.01 20.66
N CYS A 87 -0.84 9.97 20.68
CA CYS A 87 -1.19 8.70 20.06
C CYS A 87 -2.19 7.91 20.92
N PHE A 88 -3.09 7.18 20.28
CA PHE A 88 -4.01 6.24 20.94
C PHE A 88 -3.84 4.83 20.35
N PRO A 89 -3.85 3.77 21.18
CA PRO A 89 -3.65 2.41 20.72
C PRO A 89 -4.93 1.81 20.13
N LEU A 90 -4.80 1.06 19.04
CA LEU A 90 -5.88 0.25 18.47
C LEU A 90 -5.37 -1.16 18.15
N ASN A 91 -6.26 -2.15 18.29
CA ASN A 91 -5.98 -3.52 17.86
C ASN A 91 -6.32 -3.67 16.37
N VAL A 92 -5.30 -3.93 15.57
CA VAL A 92 -5.41 -4.19 14.13
C VAL A 92 -4.90 -5.60 13.90
N SER A 93 -5.79 -6.50 13.46
CA SER A 93 -5.45 -7.89 13.15
C SER A 93 -4.64 -8.61 14.24
N GLY A 94 -4.91 -8.33 15.52
CA GLY A 94 -4.20 -8.92 16.67
C GLY A 94 -3.01 -8.12 17.19
N LYS A 95 -2.52 -7.11 16.45
CA LYS A 95 -1.39 -6.25 16.85
C LYS A 95 -1.91 -4.92 17.42
N ILE A 96 -1.36 -4.49 18.55
CA ILE A 96 -1.64 -3.16 19.11
C ILE A 96 -0.74 -2.15 18.40
N ILE A 97 -1.35 -1.20 17.69
CA ILE A 97 -0.67 -0.17 16.92
C ILE A 97 -1.10 1.19 17.47
N ALA A 98 -0.15 2.09 17.69
CA ALA A 98 -0.42 3.45 18.10
C ALA A 98 -0.78 4.31 16.88
N PHE A 99 -1.90 5.03 16.94
CA PHE A 99 -2.35 5.92 15.88
C PHE A 99 -2.39 7.37 16.33
N GLU A 100 -2.10 8.28 15.42
CA GLU A 100 -2.43 9.70 15.54
C GLU A 100 -3.36 10.13 14.41
N LEU A 101 -4.00 11.30 14.55
CA LEU A 101 -4.80 11.89 13.48
C LEU A 101 -3.99 12.95 12.74
N CYS A 102 -3.73 12.72 11.45
CA CYS A 102 -3.07 13.73 10.62
C CYS A 102 -4.10 14.71 10.08
N THR A 103 -4.06 15.96 10.55
CA THR A 103 -4.98 17.02 10.11
C THR A 103 -4.79 17.41 8.64
N ARG A 104 -3.56 17.31 8.12
CA ARG A 104 -3.22 17.64 6.72
C ARG A 104 -3.91 16.71 5.72
N TYR A 105 -3.92 15.41 6.00
CA TYR A 105 -4.47 14.38 5.09
C TYR A 105 -5.83 13.84 5.53
N ARG A 106 -6.31 14.22 6.73
CA ARG A 106 -7.58 13.78 7.33
C ARG A 106 -7.71 12.26 7.37
N CYS A 107 -6.62 11.60 7.75
CA CYS A 107 -6.55 10.16 7.91
C CYS A 107 -5.75 9.78 9.17
N PRO A 108 -5.99 8.58 9.72
CA PRO A 108 -5.16 8.07 10.80
C PRO A 108 -3.75 7.75 10.32
N VAL A 109 -2.76 7.94 11.17
CA VAL A 109 -1.36 7.60 10.91
C VAL A 109 -0.89 6.58 11.94
N ALA A 110 -0.60 5.37 11.47
CA ALA A 110 -0.01 4.32 12.27
C ALA A 110 1.46 4.66 12.59
N SER A 111 1.83 4.51 13.85
CA SER A 111 3.21 4.66 14.28
C SER A 111 3.89 3.30 14.35
N TYR A 112 5.13 3.22 13.88
CA TYR A 112 5.98 2.04 13.95
C TYR A 112 7.39 2.41 14.45
N GLN A 113 8.11 1.44 15.00
CA GLN A 113 9.57 1.48 15.15
C GLN A 113 10.20 0.74 13.96
N LEU A 114 11.48 1.01 13.65
CA LEU A 114 12.13 0.38 12.49
C LEU A 114 12.05 -1.15 12.55
N ASP A 115 12.32 -1.71 13.73
CA ASP A 115 12.32 -3.16 13.96
C ASP A 115 10.94 -3.83 13.82
N ASP A 116 9.84 -3.07 13.90
CA ASP A 116 8.48 -3.60 13.82
C ASP A 116 7.64 -3.06 12.64
N LYS A 117 8.25 -2.23 11.77
CA LYS A 117 7.63 -1.63 10.57
C LYS A 117 6.91 -2.67 9.72
N GLU A 118 7.60 -3.77 9.40
CA GLU A 118 7.06 -4.84 8.55
C GLU A 118 5.83 -5.50 9.19
N SER A 119 5.90 -5.80 10.49
CA SER A 119 4.79 -6.39 11.25
C SER A 119 3.58 -5.46 11.40
N VAL A 120 3.82 -4.15 11.58
CA VAL A 120 2.75 -3.12 11.59
C VAL A 120 2.05 -3.10 10.23
N LEU A 121 2.82 -3.09 9.16
CA LEU A 121 2.29 -2.98 7.82
C LEU A 121 1.56 -4.25 7.38
N GLU A 122 2.08 -5.43 7.68
CA GLU A 122 1.42 -6.72 7.45
C GLU A 122 0.06 -6.77 8.17
N SER A 123 0.02 -6.34 9.43
CA SER A 123 -1.23 -6.27 10.21
C SER A 123 -2.28 -5.36 9.55
N ILE A 124 -1.88 -4.18 9.09
CA ILE A 124 -2.74 -3.22 8.37
C ILE A 124 -3.21 -3.81 7.03
N HIS A 125 -2.30 -4.45 6.29
CA HIS A 125 -2.62 -5.05 5.00
C HIS A 125 -3.61 -6.21 5.13
N ASN A 126 -3.38 -7.12 6.08
CA ASN A 126 -4.31 -8.20 6.41
C ASN A 126 -5.67 -7.66 6.85
N TYR A 127 -5.69 -6.51 7.52
CA TYR A 127 -6.94 -5.84 7.86
C TYR A 127 -7.69 -5.35 6.62
N PHE A 128 -6.99 -4.76 5.65
CA PHE A 128 -7.57 -4.32 4.38
C PHE A 128 -8.08 -5.49 3.55
N LEU A 129 -7.35 -6.60 3.47
CA LEU A 129 -7.81 -7.82 2.83
C LEU A 129 -9.14 -8.31 3.41
N ASP A 130 -9.29 -8.31 4.73
CA ASP A 130 -10.56 -8.69 5.36
C ASP A 130 -11.66 -7.62 5.20
N LEU A 131 -11.32 -6.33 5.25
CA LEU A 131 -12.33 -5.26 5.17
C LEU A 131 -12.86 -5.07 3.75
N PHE A 132 -11.98 -4.88 2.77
CA PHE A 132 -12.32 -4.58 1.39
C PHE A 132 -12.54 -5.82 0.53
N GLY A 133 -11.97 -6.95 0.94
CA GLY A 133 -12.04 -8.22 0.22
C GLY A 133 -10.88 -8.42 -0.76
N SER A 134 -10.83 -9.63 -1.33
CA SER A 134 -9.76 -10.07 -2.24
C SER A 134 -9.90 -9.60 -3.68
N SER A 135 -10.99 -8.93 -4.05
CA SER A 135 -11.19 -8.39 -5.40
C SER A 135 -10.45 -7.06 -5.63
N VAL A 136 -9.99 -6.40 -4.56
CA VAL A 136 -9.25 -5.14 -4.65
C VAL A 136 -7.80 -5.43 -5.00
N GLU A 137 -7.29 -4.74 -6.02
CA GLU A 137 -5.86 -4.82 -6.35
C GLU A 137 -5.04 -3.96 -5.39
N TYR A 138 -3.89 -4.48 -4.95
CA TYR A 138 -2.96 -3.70 -4.14
C TYR A 138 -1.79 -3.26 -5.00
N HIS A 139 -1.57 -1.95 -5.03
CA HIS A 139 -0.54 -1.32 -5.82
C HIS A 139 0.52 -0.74 -4.89
N LEU A 140 1.78 -0.97 -5.22
CA LEU A 140 2.91 -0.35 -4.54
C LEU A 140 3.46 0.78 -5.40
N LYS A 141 3.67 1.95 -4.80
CA LYS A 141 4.35 3.07 -5.41
C LYS A 141 5.55 3.47 -4.56
N ALA A 142 6.72 3.27 -5.13
CA ALA A 142 8.02 3.60 -4.57
C ALA A 142 8.58 4.82 -5.32
N GLY A 143 8.78 5.95 -4.63
CA GLY A 143 9.31 7.20 -5.20
C GLY A 143 10.82 7.39 -5.01
N TYR A 144 11.33 8.59 -5.35
CA TYR A 144 12.73 8.99 -5.09
C TYR A 144 13.15 8.66 -3.65
N GLY A 145 14.41 8.22 -3.48
CA GLY A 145 15.14 8.08 -2.21
C GLY A 145 14.73 6.95 -1.27
N TRP A 146 14.38 5.82 -1.87
CA TRP A 146 14.65 4.51 -1.26
C TRP A 146 16.07 4.47 -0.73
N ARG A 147 16.27 4.54 0.60
CA ARG A 147 17.61 4.46 1.21
C ARG A 147 17.94 3.02 1.58
N ASP A 148 19.21 2.70 1.40
CA ASP A 148 19.72 1.33 1.28
C ASP A 148 19.62 0.44 2.52
N ASN A 149 19.30 0.96 3.72
CA ASN A 149 19.41 0.17 4.95
C ASN A 149 18.15 0.08 5.85
N ASP A 150 17.17 1.00 5.74
CA ASP A 150 16.02 1.05 6.67
C ASP A 150 14.64 0.80 6.02
N ASP A 151 14.57 0.72 4.69
CA ASP A 151 13.31 0.63 3.96
C ASP A 151 13.17 -0.73 3.26
N ARG A 152 13.10 -1.81 4.04
CA ARG A 152 12.62 -3.08 3.51
C ARG A 152 11.20 -2.89 2.97
N ILE A 153 11.01 -3.19 1.69
CA ILE A 153 9.66 -3.28 1.12
C ILE A 153 9.00 -4.46 1.83
N PRO A 154 7.90 -4.25 2.53
CA PRO A 154 7.25 -5.34 3.24
C PRO A 154 6.69 -6.35 2.24
N ASN A 155 6.70 -7.62 2.65
CA ASN A 155 6.07 -8.66 1.85
C ASN A 155 4.54 -8.54 1.93
N LEU A 156 3.92 -8.07 0.85
CA LEU A 156 2.47 -7.85 0.80
C LEU A 156 1.82 -8.88 -0.12
N GLN A 157 0.90 -9.65 0.45
CA GLN A 157 0.10 -10.59 -0.33
C GLN A 157 -0.80 -9.85 -1.34
N ASN A 158 -1.13 -10.48 -2.46
CA ASN A 158 -2.02 -9.91 -3.48
C ASN A 158 -1.58 -8.55 -4.08
N LEU A 159 -0.28 -8.24 -4.04
CA LEU A 159 0.28 -7.14 -4.82
C LEU A 159 0.11 -7.41 -6.32
N SER A 160 -0.63 -6.53 -6.99
CA SER A 160 -0.96 -6.66 -8.41
C SER A 160 -0.05 -5.82 -9.30
N VAL A 161 0.31 -4.62 -8.83
CA VAL A 161 1.13 -3.66 -9.59
C VAL A 161 2.20 -3.07 -8.69
N CYS A 162 3.42 -3.00 -9.19
CA CYS A 162 4.54 -2.34 -8.52
C CYS A 162 5.10 -1.22 -9.41
N SER A 163 4.96 0.03 -8.99
CA SER A 163 5.53 1.20 -9.64
C SER A 163 6.73 1.67 -8.84
N ILE A 164 7.92 1.47 -9.38
CA ILE A 164 9.18 1.87 -8.78
C ILE A 164 9.78 3.00 -9.62
N ARG A 165 9.74 4.21 -9.09
CA ARG A 165 10.55 5.29 -9.62
C ARG A 165 11.90 5.17 -8.94
N ASN A 166 12.82 4.49 -9.61
CA ASN A 166 14.17 4.40 -9.10
C ASN A 166 14.79 5.80 -9.17
N SER A 167 15.62 6.12 -8.19
CA SER A 167 16.50 7.29 -8.26
C SER A 167 17.91 6.73 -8.34
N ARG A 168 18.88 7.46 -8.90
CA ARG A 168 20.31 7.07 -8.99
C ARG A 168 20.98 6.53 -7.69
N PHE A 169 20.26 6.47 -6.58
CA PHE A 169 20.69 6.06 -5.25
C PHE A 169 19.98 4.81 -4.69
N ALA A 170 19.09 4.11 -5.41
CA ALA A 170 18.49 2.90 -4.84
C ALA A 170 19.34 1.65 -5.09
N ASN A 171 19.61 0.89 -4.03
CA ASN A 171 20.30 -0.39 -4.09
C ASN A 171 19.50 -1.45 -4.88
N MET A 172 20.05 -1.82 -6.05
CA MET A 172 19.49 -2.82 -6.95
C MET A 172 19.36 -4.21 -6.31
N THR A 173 20.20 -4.57 -5.33
CA THR A 173 20.12 -5.83 -4.58
C THR A 173 18.87 -5.89 -3.71
N ASN A 174 18.51 -4.79 -3.04
CA ASN A 174 17.29 -4.74 -2.23
C ASN A 174 16.05 -4.87 -3.10
N LEU A 175 16.05 -4.19 -4.26
CA LEU A 175 14.98 -4.33 -5.24
C LEU A 175 14.91 -5.76 -5.78
N GLN A 176 16.03 -6.39 -6.12
CA GLN A 176 16.07 -7.78 -6.56
C GLN A 176 15.52 -8.74 -5.50
N ASN A 177 15.92 -8.58 -4.23
CA ASN A 177 15.43 -9.40 -3.12
C ASN A 177 13.93 -9.23 -2.90
N PHE A 178 13.43 -8.01 -3.01
CA PHE A 178 12.00 -7.74 -2.99
C PHE A 178 11.29 -8.46 -4.13
N LEU A 179 11.76 -8.28 -5.37
CA LEU A 179 11.14 -8.93 -6.51
C LEU A 179 11.20 -10.46 -6.39
N ALA A 180 12.29 -11.02 -5.86
CA ALA A 180 12.44 -12.44 -5.63
C ALA A 180 11.43 -13.00 -4.61
N SER A 181 11.14 -12.24 -3.55
CA SER A 181 10.27 -12.65 -2.43
C SER A 181 8.78 -12.38 -2.66
N ASN A 182 8.45 -11.39 -3.48
CA ASN A 182 7.09 -10.84 -3.58
C ASN A 182 6.37 -11.08 -4.92
N LEU A 183 7.08 -11.43 -6.00
CA LEU A 183 6.44 -11.45 -7.32
C LEU A 183 5.47 -12.62 -7.50
N VAL A 184 4.20 -12.31 -7.26
CA VAL A 184 3.08 -12.72 -8.11
C VAL A 184 2.58 -11.50 -8.93
N SER A 185 3.41 -10.45 -9.02
CA SER A 185 3.03 -9.16 -9.61
C SER A 185 2.81 -9.26 -11.11
N LYS A 186 1.65 -8.77 -11.57
CA LYS A 186 1.30 -8.75 -13.00
C LYS A 186 2.04 -7.66 -13.77
N ARG A 187 2.38 -6.54 -13.13
CA ARG A 187 3.02 -5.40 -13.80
C ARG A 187 4.05 -4.69 -12.94
N ILE A 188 5.22 -4.43 -13.53
CA ILE A 188 6.23 -3.52 -13.00
C ILE A 188 6.34 -2.28 -13.88
N TYR A 189 6.31 -1.11 -13.26
CA TYR A 189 6.62 0.16 -13.91
C TYR A 189 7.91 0.74 -13.33
N MET A 190 8.91 1.00 -14.17
CA MET A 190 10.21 1.53 -13.76
C MET A 190 10.59 2.82 -14.51
N VAL A 191 11.04 3.83 -13.77
CA VAL A 191 11.55 5.10 -14.34
C VAL A 191 12.93 5.35 -13.78
N ASP A 192 13.84 5.81 -14.63
CA ASP A 192 15.24 6.19 -14.35
C ASP A 192 16.12 4.98 -13.96
N LYS A 193 16.83 4.41 -14.95
CA LYS A 193 17.82 3.36 -14.72
C LYS A 193 19.23 3.96 -14.79
N GLY A 194 20.04 3.68 -13.77
CA GLY A 194 21.49 3.73 -13.90
C GLY A 194 22.00 2.62 -14.84
N GLU A 195 23.30 2.61 -15.13
CA GLU A 195 23.94 1.68 -16.08
C GLU A 195 23.80 0.19 -15.71
N ASP A 196 23.42 -0.12 -14.45
CA ASP A 196 23.36 -1.49 -13.95
C ASP A 196 22.11 -2.27 -14.42
N SER A 197 22.34 -3.40 -15.08
CA SER A 197 21.30 -4.38 -15.43
C SER A 197 20.90 -5.23 -14.22
N PHE A 198 19.64 -5.73 -14.21
CA PHE A 198 19.29 -6.81 -13.28
C PHE A 198 20.05 -8.08 -13.67
N ASP A 199 20.31 -8.94 -12.69
CA ASP A 199 20.81 -10.29 -12.94
C ASP A 199 19.91 -10.99 -13.99
N PRO A 200 20.48 -11.65 -15.02
CA PRO A 200 19.72 -12.37 -16.04
C PRO A 200 18.66 -13.34 -15.52
N GLU A 201 18.86 -13.93 -14.34
CA GLU A 201 17.96 -14.87 -13.68
C GLU A 201 16.96 -14.18 -12.75
N SER A 202 16.99 -12.85 -12.67
CA SER A 202 16.09 -12.08 -11.79
C SER A 202 14.62 -12.32 -12.12
N LYS A 203 13.81 -12.49 -11.07
CA LYS A 203 12.34 -12.55 -11.19
C LYS A 203 11.73 -11.30 -11.84
N PHE A 204 12.46 -10.18 -11.90
CA PHE A 204 12.07 -9.01 -12.68
C PHE A 204 11.67 -9.38 -14.10
N TYR A 205 12.48 -10.21 -14.77
CA TYR A 205 12.27 -10.62 -16.16
C TYR A 205 11.15 -11.67 -16.32
N GLN A 206 10.70 -12.28 -15.23
CA GLN A 206 9.65 -13.31 -15.21
C GLN A 206 8.26 -12.73 -14.95
N THR A 207 8.13 -11.40 -14.83
CA THR A 207 6.82 -10.74 -14.64
C THR A 207 5.94 -10.85 -15.88
N GLU A 208 4.62 -10.75 -15.70
CA GLU A 208 3.70 -10.74 -16.85
C GLU A 208 3.91 -9.50 -17.73
N SER A 209 4.18 -8.33 -17.13
CA SER A 209 4.41 -7.10 -17.86
C SER A 209 5.42 -6.17 -17.21
N ILE A 210 6.25 -5.54 -18.04
CA ILE A 210 7.15 -4.45 -17.65
C ILE A 210 6.89 -3.21 -18.50
N GLU A 211 7.02 -2.04 -17.90
CA GLU A 211 6.91 -0.75 -18.58
C GLU A 211 7.94 0.22 -17.99
N GLY A 212 8.65 0.98 -18.83
CA GLY A 212 9.58 1.97 -18.31
C GLY A 212 10.64 2.53 -19.24
N GLU A 213 11.41 3.49 -18.70
CA GLU A 213 12.66 3.98 -19.28
C GLU A 213 13.78 2.99 -18.98
N LEU A 214 13.86 1.94 -19.80
CA LEU A 214 14.77 0.82 -19.61
C LEU A 214 15.70 0.67 -20.82
N SER A 215 16.89 0.10 -20.63
CA SER A 215 17.71 -0.33 -21.76
C SER A 215 16.97 -1.45 -22.51
N ALA A 216 16.52 -1.17 -23.73
CA ALA A 216 15.77 -2.14 -24.54
C ALA A 216 16.57 -3.43 -24.79
N SER A 217 17.86 -3.30 -25.12
CA SER A 217 18.72 -4.46 -25.41
C SER A 217 18.96 -5.33 -24.18
N ALA A 218 19.26 -4.74 -23.02
CA ALA A 218 19.48 -5.49 -21.79
C ALA A 218 18.17 -6.10 -21.27
N THR A 219 17.06 -5.39 -21.42
CA THR A 219 15.77 -5.79 -20.85
C THR A 219 15.09 -6.88 -21.69
N LEU A 220 14.96 -6.65 -23.00
CA LEU A 220 14.28 -7.58 -23.90
C LEU A 220 15.07 -8.89 -24.10
N ARG A 221 16.39 -8.87 -23.91
CA ARG A 221 17.21 -10.08 -23.99
C ARG A 221 16.85 -11.13 -22.94
N HIS A 222 16.44 -10.69 -21.75
CA HIS A 222 16.17 -11.58 -20.61
C HIS A 222 14.68 -11.71 -20.27
N PHE A 223 13.83 -10.79 -20.75
CA PHE A 223 12.40 -10.79 -20.45
C PHE A 223 11.67 -12.02 -21.00
N GLN A 224 10.88 -12.67 -20.13
CA GLN A 224 10.11 -13.89 -20.40
C GLN A 224 8.59 -13.68 -20.29
N GLY A 225 8.16 -12.46 -20.00
CA GLY A 225 6.75 -12.11 -19.82
C GLY A 225 5.97 -11.90 -21.11
N ARG A 226 4.73 -11.41 -20.97
CA ARG A 226 3.80 -11.20 -22.08
C ARG A 226 3.95 -9.84 -22.74
N GLN A 227 4.25 -8.80 -21.97
CA GLN A 227 4.26 -7.42 -22.48
C GLN A 227 5.43 -6.61 -21.91
N ALA A 228 6.28 -6.09 -22.80
CA ALA A 228 7.31 -5.12 -22.45
C ALA A 228 7.07 -3.82 -23.22
N VAL A 229 6.95 -2.70 -22.50
CA VAL A 229 6.88 -1.35 -23.07
C VAL A 229 8.12 -0.60 -22.63
N VAL A 230 9.04 -0.36 -23.56
CA VAL A 230 10.32 0.27 -23.26
C VAL A 230 10.43 1.60 -23.99
N THR A 231 10.63 2.67 -23.22
CA THR A 231 10.87 4.01 -23.77
C THR A 231 12.38 4.19 -23.90
N CYS A 232 12.86 4.36 -25.14
CA CYS A 232 14.26 4.64 -25.43
C CYS A 232 14.45 6.16 -25.53
N HIS A 233 15.53 6.68 -24.93
CA HIS A 233 16.03 8.04 -25.16
C HIS A 233 17.21 8.00 -26.11
#